data_AF-A0A925BDA3-F1
#
_entry.id   AF-A0A925BDA3-F1
#
_cell.length_a   1.000
_cell.length_b   1.000
_cell.length_c   1.000
_cell.angle_alpha   90.00
_cell.angle_beta   90.00
_cell.angle_gamma   90.00
#
_symmetry.space_group_name_H-M   'P 1'
#
loop_
_entity.id
_entity.type
_entity.pdbx_description
1 polymer ?
#
loop_
_entity_poly.entity_id
_entity_poly.type
_entity_poly.pdbx_seq_one_letter_code
_entity_poly.pdbx_strand_id
1 'polypeptide(L)'
;PLVGWAAVTGTLSPLAWWLFAIIFVWTPAHFWALAILMKDDYARAKIPMLPVVSGVPATVLQIALYSVLTAIVSILPLAQGLVGPWYVGVAVLLNIALIFRACALFTSTERSETLGMYLFSMLYLALLFLMLAFDRADAGMTGAVVTSGLVLLTLWYGAKRAKKAATQTAPATT
;
A
#
# COMPACT_ATOMS: atom_id res chain seq x y z
N PRO A 1 2.08 12.14 0.67
CA PRO A 1 2.32 11.29 -0.52
C PRO A 1 2.39 12.10 -1.84
N LEU A 2 1.37 12.91 -2.16
CA LEU A 2 1.34 13.67 -3.42
C LEU A 2 2.49 14.66 -3.59
N VAL A 3 2.77 15.46 -2.55
CA VAL A 3 3.88 16.44 -2.57
C VAL A 3 5.21 15.74 -2.82
N GLY A 4 5.49 14.64 -2.11
CA GLY A 4 6.72 13.87 -2.31
C GLY A 4 6.81 13.27 -3.72
N TRP A 5 5.69 12.79 -4.27
CA TRP A 5 5.64 12.26 -5.63
C TRP A 5 5.91 13.34 -6.68
N ALA A 6 5.22 14.49 -6.58
CA ALA A 6 5.38 15.63 -7.48
C ALA A 6 6.79 16.23 -7.41
N ALA A 7 7.39 16.28 -6.22
CA ALA A 7 8.75 16.80 -6.03
C ALA A 7 9.82 15.98 -6.79
N VAL A 8 9.62 14.67 -6.90
CA VAL A 8 10.58 13.78 -7.59
C VAL A 8 10.26 13.62 -9.08
N THR A 9 8.98 13.52 -9.45
CA THR A 9 8.56 13.16 -10.80
C THR A 9 8.06 14.33 -11.65
N GLY A 10 7.80 15.49 -11.05
CA GLY A 10 7.20 16.64 -11.73
C GLY A 10 5.76 16.42 -12.23
N THR A 11 5.15 15.27 -11.95
CA THR A 11 3.82 14.88 -12.44
C THR A 11 3.02 14.19 -11.33
N LEU A 12 1.72 13.99 -11.52
CA LEU A 12 0.87 13.23 -10.60
C LEU A 12 0.36 11.98 -11.30
N SER A 13 0.97 10.83 -10.99
CA SER A 13 0.56 9.54 -11.55
C SER A 13 -0.69 8.99 -10.84
N PRO A 14 -1.41 8.02 -11.46
CA PRO A 14 -2.52 7.32 -10.79
C PRO A 14 -2.12 6.71 -9.44
N LEU A 15 -0.88 6.21 -9.31
CA LEU A 15 -0.37 5.65 -8.06
C LEU A 15 -0.22 6.72 -6.96
N ALA A 16 0.17 7.94 -7.32
CA ALA A 16 0.30 9.05 -6.37
C ALA A 16 -1.06 9.42 -5.74
N TRP A 17 -2.10 9.47 -6.58
CA TRP A 17 -3.48 9.66 -6.14
C TRP A 17 -3.97 8.50 -5.28
N TRP A 18 -3.53 7.29 -5.61
CA TRP A 18 -3.88 6.11 -4.82
C TRP A 18 -3.32 6.15 -3.40
N LEU A 19 -2.03 6.47 -3.28
CA LEU A 19 -1.38 6.63 -1.97
C LEU A 19 -2.04 7.71 -1.13
N PHE A 20 -2.50 8.79 -1.77
CA PHE A 20 -3.29 9.81 -1.11
C PHE A 20 -4.64 9.28 -0.63
N ALA A 21 -5.37 8.56 -1.49
CA ALA A 21 -6.68 8.00 -1.14
C ALA A 21 -6.60 7.06 0.08
N ILE A 22 -5.58 6.19 0.14
CA ILE A 22 -5.36 5.30 1.29
C ILE A 22 -5.21 6.11 2.58
N ILE A 23 -4.30 7.09 2.61
CA ILE A 23 -4.06 7.90 3.83
C ILE A 23 -5.32 8.67 4.20
N PHE A 24 -5.98 9.27 3.20
CA PHE A 24 -7.16 10.08 3.42
C PHE A 24 -8.29 9.28 4.07
N VAL A 25 -8.56 8.07 3.59
CA VAL A 25 -9.60 7.19 4.14
C VAL A 25 -9.18 6.57 5.49
N TRP A 26 -7.90 6.26 5.67
CA TRP A 26 -7.38 5.72 6.92
C TRP A 26 -7.39 6.75 8.07
N THR A 27 -7.16 8.03 7.77
CA THR A 27 -6.98 9.08 8.79
C THR A 27 -8.16 9.22 9.74
N PRO A 28 -9.43 9.26 9.29
CA PRO A 28 -10.58 9.30 10.20
C PRO A 28 -10.63 8.11 11.17
N ALA A 29 -10.44 6.88 10.68
CA ALA A 29 -10.47 5.68 11.53
C ALA A 29 -9.38 5.72 12.60
N HIS A 30 -8.15 6.11 12.24
CA HIS A 30 -7.03 6.23 13.16
C HIS A 30 -7.25 7.33 14.22
N PHE A 31 -7.65 8.52 13.77
CA PHE A 31 -7.81 9.66 14.65
C PHE A 31 -8.98 9.51 15.62
N TRP A 32 -10.07 8.87 15.18
CA TRP A 32 -11.21 8.60 16.06
C TRP A 32 -10.90 7.59 17.17
N ALA A 33 -10.01 6.62 16.93
CA ALA A 33 -9.53 5.75 17.99
C ALA A 33 -8.79 6.57 19.08
N LEU A 34 -7.93 7.51 18.69
CA LEU A 34 -7.29 8.43 19.63
C LEU A 34 -8.32 9.36 20.32
N ALA A 35 -9.35 9.79 19.59
CA ALA A 35 -10.39 10.66 20.12
C ALA A 35 -11.20 9.97 21.23
N ILE A 36 -11.39 8.65 21.17
CA ILE A 36 -12.01 7.88 22.25
C ILE A 36 -11.12 7.90 23.51
N LEU A 37 -9.81 7.70 23.36
CA LEU A 37 -8.85 7.70 24.48
C LEU A 37 -8.76 9.05 25.21
N MET A 38 -8.90 10.15 24.48
CA MET A 38 -8.78 11.53 24.98
C MET A 38 -10.13 12.23 25.10
N LYS A 39 -11.24 11.49 25.05
CA LYS A 39 -12.60 12.04 25.04
C LYS A 39 -12.84 13.05 26.16
N ASP A 40 -12.45 12.71 27.38
CA ASP A 40 -12.69 13.57 28.56
C ASP A 40 -11.88 14.86 28.48
N ASP A 41 -10.66 14.80 27.94
CA ASP A 41 -9.81 15.98 27.75
C ASP A 41 -10.41 16.90 26.70
N TYR A 42 -10.90 16.35 25.58
CA TYR A 42 -11.60 17.10 24.54
C TYR A 42 -12.90 17.73 25.05
N ALA A 43 -13.66 17.02 25.89
CA ALA A 43 -14.87 17.54 26.51
C ALA A 43 -14.56 18.72 27.45
N ARG A 44 -13.51 18.60 28.29
CA ARG A 44 -13.07 19.70 29.18
C ARG A 44 -12.56 20.91 28.39
N ALA A 45 -11.87 20.68 27.28
CA ALA A 45 -11.38 21.73 26.39
C ALA A 45 -12.45 22.30 25.43
N LYS A 46 -13.70 21.80 25.49
CA LYS A 46 -14.81 22.18 24.60
C LYS A 46 -14.49 21.98 23.10
N ILE A 47 -13.67 20.99 22.77
CA ILE A 47 -13.35 20.65 21.38
C ILE A 47 -14.37 19.62 20.88
N PRO A 48 -15.17 19.94 19.85
CA PRO A 48 -16.24 19.08 19.35
C PRO A 48 -15.67 17.95 18.50
N MET A 49 -15.22 16.88 19.16
CA MET A 49 -14.76 15.65 18.53
C MET A 49 -15.91 14.65 18.43
N LEU A 50 -15.90 13.75 17.43
CA LEU A 50 -16.97 12.77 17.21
C LEU A 50 -17.41 12.00 18.48
N PRO A 51 -16.50 11.50 19.35
CA PRO A 51 -16.90 10.81 20.58
C PRO A 51 -17.50 11.74 21.66
N VAL A 52 -17.24 13.04 21.57
CA VAL A 52 -17.82 14.07 22.46
C VAL A 52 -19.22 14.46 21.99
N VAL A 53 -19.40 14.62 20.66
CA VAL A 53 -20.66 15.11 20.07
C VAL A 53 -21.68 13.98 19.90
N SER A 54 -21.25 12.84 19.33
CA SER A 54 -22.13 11.72 18.94
C SER A 54 -21.97 10.49 19.83
N GLY A 55 -21.04 10.54 20.79
CA GLY A 55 -20.76 9.44 21.71
C GLY A 55 -19.79 8.39 21.16
N VAL A 56 -19.34 7.52 22.07
CA VAL A 56 -18.38 6.45 21.76
C VAL A 56 -18.97 5.41 20.79
N PRO A 57 -20.22 4.92 20.94
CA PRO A 57 -20.76 3.90 20.03
C PRO A 57 -20.80 4.35 18.56
N ALA A 58 -21.22 5.60 18.31
CA ALA A 58 -21.22 6.18 16.96
C ALA A 58 -19.80 6.30 16.40
N THR A 59 -18.83 6.64 17.25
CA THR A 59 -17.41 6.73 16.86
C THR A 59 -16.84 5.37 16.51
N VAL A 60 -17.15 4.32 17.28
CA VAL A 60 -16.74 2.93 17.00
C VAL A 60 -17.30 2.45 15.66
N LEU A 61 -18.59 2.74 15.38
CA LEU A 61 -19.18 2.40 14.09
C LEU A 61 -18.42 3.06 12.93
N GLN A 62 -18.10 4.35 13.07
CA GLN A 62 -17.35 5.08 12.06
C GLN A 62 -15.92 4.52 11.89
N ILE A 63 -15.24 4.15 12.98
CA ILE A 63 -13.94 3.47 12.91
C ILE A 63 -14.05 2.17 12.10
N ALA A 64 -15.07 1.35 12.35
CA ALA A 64 -15.28 0.10 11.63
C ALA A 64 -15.58 0.32 10.14
N LEU A 65 -16.49 1.24 9.82
CA LEU A 65 -16.84 1.58 8.43
C LEU A 65 -15.63 2.07 7.64
N TYR A 66 -14.85 2.99 8.21
CA TYR A 66 -13.65 3.50 7.56
C TYR A 66 -12.51 2.48 7.53
N SER A 67 -12.44 1.53 8.46
CA SER A 67 -11.48 0.42 8.40
C SER A 67 -11.79 -0.51 7.23
N VAL A 68 -13.06 -0.84 7.01
CA VAL A 68 -13.51 -1.61 5.83
C VAL A 68 -13.26 -0.84 4.54
N LEU A 69 -13.58 0.47 4.52
CA LEU A 69 -13.31 1.32 3.36
C LEU A 69 -11.81 1.39 3.05
N THR A 70 -10.96 1.52 4.08
CA THR A 70 -9.49 1.48 3.94
C THR A 70 -9.04 0.14 3.35
N ALA A 71 -9.62 -0.97 3.78
CA ALA A 71 -9.30 -2.29 3.25
C ALA A 71 -9.66 -2.45 1.76
N ILE A 72 -10.80 -1.90 1.34
CA ILE A 72 -11.21 -1.89 -0.08
C ILE A 72 -10.24 -1.02 -0.89
N VAL A 73 -9.93 0.18 -0.38
CA VAL A 73 -8.99 1.12 -1.01
C VAL A 73 -7.53 0.62 -0.95
N SER A 74 -7.15 -0.28 -0.07
CA SER A 74 -5.79 -0.84 -0.14
C SER A 74 -5.63 -1.93 -1.19
N ILE A 75 -6.72 -2.63 -1.55
CA ILE A 75 -6.70 -3.77 -2.49
C ILE A 75 -6.99 -3.34 -3.93
N LEU A 76 -7.80 -2.31 -4.17
CA LEU A 76 -8.18 -1.85 -5.52
C LEU A 76 -7.02 -1.63 -6.53
N PRO A 77 -5.78 -1.21 -6.15
CA PRO A 77 -4.66 -1.11 -7.10
C PRO A 77 -4.31 -2.43 -7.78
N LEU A 78 -4.62 -3.56 -7.14
CA LEU A 78 -4.41 -4.88 -7.71
C LEU A 78 -5.20 -5.05 -9.00
N ALA A 79 -6.46 -4.61 -9.01
CA ALA A 79 -7.33 -4.70 -10.20
C ALA A 79 -6.80 -3.87 -11.37
N GLN A 80 -5.99 -2.85 -11.08
CA GLN A 80 -5.37 -1.98 -12.07
C GLN A 80 -3.96 -2.43 -12.48
N GLY A 81 -3.45 -3.54 -11.92
CA GLY A 81 -2.08 -4.01 -12.15
C GLY A 81 -1.00 -3.05 -11.64
N LEU A 82 -1.36 -2.13 -10.73
CA LEU A 82 -0.44 -1.10 -10.21
C LEU A 82 0.43 -1.61 -9.06
N VAL A 83 0.17 -2.81 -8.55
CA VAL A 83 0.86 -3.44 -7.41
C VAL A 83 1.11 -4.91 -7.65
N GLY A 84 2.27 -5.40 -7.22
CA GLY A 84 2.66 -6.80 -7.34
C GLY A 84 2.13 -7.68 -6.21
N PRO A 85 2.35 -9.01 -6.32
CA PRO A 85 1.74 -10.01 -5.44
C PRO A 85 2.22 -9.91 -3.99
N TRP A 86 3.43 -9.42 -3.76
CA TRP A 86 4.00 -9.24 -2.43
C TRP A 86 3.29 -8.18 -1.61
N TYR A 87 2.94 -7.06 -2.24
CA TYR A 87 2.09 -6.05 -1.62
C TYR A 87 0.72 -6.62 -1.24
N VAL A 88 0.10 -7.41 -2.13
CA VAL A 88 -1.24 -7.97 -1.91
C VAL A 88 -1.28 -8.92 -0.71
N GLY A 89 -0.31 -9.83 -0.60
CA GLY A 89 -0.27 -10.79 0.50
C GLY A 89 -0.23 -10.10 1.86
N VAL A 90 0.63 -9.08 2.00
CA VAL A 90 0.73 -8.28 3.23
C VAL A 90 -0.51 -7.42 3.45
N ALA A 91 -1.03 -6.77 2.40
CA ALA A 91 -2.22 -5.93 2.49
C ALA A 91 -3.44 -6.70 2.99
N VAL A 92 -3.66 -7.94 2.50
CA VAL A 92 -4.77 -8.79 2.94
C VAL A 92 -4.65 -9.14 4.43
N LEU A 93 -3.46 -9.57 4.88
CA LEU A 93 -3.23 -9.90 6.30
C LEU A 93 -3.44 -8.68 7.20
N LEU A 94 -2.91 -7.53 6.81
CA LEU A 94 -3.05 -6.28 7.53
C LEU A 94 -4.52 -5.81 7.57
N ASN A 95 -5.26 -5.96 6.48
CA ASN A 95 -6.68 -5.60 6.41
C ASN A 95 -7.54 -6.45 7.33
N ILE A 96 -7.32 -7.77 7.36
CA ILE A 96 -8.04 -8.69 8.25
C ILE A 96 -7.79 -8.28 9.71
N ALA A 97 -6.53 -8.04 10.08
CA ALA A 97 -6.18 -7.62 11.43
C ALA A 97 -6.75 -6.24 11.80
N LEU A 98 -6.79 -5.29 10.85
CA LEU A 98 -7.38 -3.96 11.06
C LEU A 98 -8.89 -4.06 11.33
N ILE A 99 -9.61 -4.80 10.49
CA ILE A 99 -11.06 -5.00 10.64
C ILE A 99 -11.36 -5.76 11.94
N PHE A 100 -10.60 -6.79 12.27
CA PHE A 100 -10.77 -7.54 13.51
C PHE A 100 -10.66 -6.64 14.74
N ARG A 101 -9.63 -5.79 14.81
CA ARG A 101 -9.45 -4.83 15.90
C ARG A 101 -10.54 -3.76 15.94
N ALA A 102 -10.97 -3.27 14.77
CA ALA A 102 -12.08 -2.33 14.70
C ALA A 102 -13.39 -2.97 15.22
N CYS A 103 -13.63 -4.25 14.90
CA CYS A 103 -14.78 -4.99 15.39
C CYS A 103 -14.73 -5.27 16.90
N ALA A 104 -13.54 -5.51 17.46
CA ALA A 104 -13.36 -5.69 18.90
C ALA A 104 -13.79 -4.46 19.72
N LEU A 105 -13.73 -3.26 19.14
CA LEU A 105 -14.22 -2.04 19.80
C LEU A 105 -15.73 -2.01 20.03
N PHE A 106 -16.52 -2.84 19.33
CA PHE A 106 -17.96 -2.94 19.62
C PHE A 106 -18.25 -3.72 20.90
N THR A 107 -17.36 -4.61 21.33
CA THR A 107 -17.54 -5.40 22.55
C THR A 107 -16.88 -4.76 23.75
N SER A 108 -15.70 -4.15 23.57
CA SER A 108 -14.99 -3.44 24.63
C SER A 108 -14.31 -2.18 24.10
N THR A 109 -14.59 -1.05 24.75
CA THR A 109 -13.90 0.24 24.49
C THR A 109 -12.90 0.57 25.59
N GLU A 110 -12.37 -0.47 26.25
CA GLU A 110 -11.31 -0.30 27.23
C GLU A 110 -10.10 0.41 26.61
N ARG A 111 -9.34 1.07 27.49
CA ARG A 111 -8.16 1.84 27.10
C ARG A 111 -7.13 0.98 26.36
N SER A 112 -6.96 -0.28 26.78
CA SER A 112 -6.07 -1.27 26.17
C SER A 112 -6.43 -1.56 24.70
N GLU A 113 -7.69 -1.87 24.42
CA GLU A 113 -8.20 -2.20 23.08
C GLU A 113 -8.14 -0.98 22.16
N THR A 114 -8.58 0.18 22.66
CA THR A 114 -8.59 1.42 21.89
C THR A 114 -7.17 1.89 21.55
N LEU A 115 -6.23 1.79 22.51
CA LEU A 115 -4.81 2.07 22.28
C LEU A 115 -4.20 1.05 21.31
N GLY A 116 -4.57 -0.22 21.43
CA GLY A 116 -4.16 -1.28 20.51
C GLY A 116 -4.58 -0.99 19.07
N MET A 117 -5.81 -0.55 18.84
CA MET A 117 -6.30 -0.13 17.52
C MET A 117 -5.54 1.09 16.98
N TYR A 118 -5.31 2.10 17.83
CA TYR A 118 -4.53 3.28 17.45
C TYR A 118 -3.09 2.93 17.04
N LEU A 119 -2.36 2.17 17.86
CA LEU A 119 -0.98 1.78 17.58
C LEU A 119 -0.89 0.84 16.38
N PHE A 120 -1.81 -0.13 16.29
CA PHE A 120 -1.87 -1.05 15.17
C PHE A 120 -2.17 -0.33 13.86
N SER A 121 -3.08 0.64 13.84
CA SER A 121 -3.40 1.39 12.62
C SER A 121 -2.21 2.24 12.12
N MET A 122 -1.35 2.74 13.01
CA MET A 122 -0.08 3.38 12.63
C MET A 122 0.89 2.35 12.03
N LEU A 123 1.05 1.19 12.67
CA LEU A 123 1.89 0.09 12.16
C LEU A 123 1.38 -0.42 10.81
N TYR A 124 0.07 -0.54 10.64
CA TYR A 124 -0.61 -0.93 9.41
C TYR A 124 -0.15 -0.06 8.24
N LEU A 125 -0.23 1.27 8.38
CA LEU A 125 0.12 2.17 7.30
C LEU A 125 1.63 2.13 6.99
N ALA A 126 2.47 2.07 8.04
CA ALA A 126 3.92 1.94 7.90
C ALA A 126 4.30 0.67 7.12
N LEU A 127 3.75 -0.49 7.50
CA LEU A 127 4.02 -1.76 6.83
C LEU A 127 3.47 -1.80 5.40
N LEU A 128 2.27 -1.25 5.17
CA LEU A 128 1.66 -1.23 3.85
C LEU A 128 2.48 -0.39 2.87
N PHE A 129 2.99 0.77 3.30
CA PHE A 129 3.85 1.62 2.47
C PHE A 129 5.26 1.05 2.32
N LEU A 130 5.81 0.45 3.37
CA LEU A 130 7.09 -0.27 3.28
C LEU A 130 6.99 -1.39 2.25
N MET A 131 5.92 -2.17 2.26
CA MET A 131 5.73 -3.25 1.32
C MET A 131 5.53 -2.76 -0.10
N LEU A 132 4.82 -1.65 -0.30
CA LEU A 132 4.70 -1.02 -1.61
C LEU A 132 6.07 -0.54 -2.14
N ALA A 133 6.91 0.04 -1.27
CA ALA A 133 8.26 0.43 -1.64
C ALA A 133 9.11 -0.78 -2.02
N PHE A 134 8.99 -1.88 -1.28
CA PHE A 134 9.67 -3.14 -1.57
C PHE A 134 9.22 -3.73 -2.92
N ASP A 135 7.92 -3.74 -3.17
CA ASP A 135 7.32 -4.19 -4.43
C ASP A 135 7.82 -3.36 -5.62
N ARG A 136 7.96 -2.04 -5.47
CA ARG A 136 8.57 -1.18 -6.51
C ARG A 136 10.05 -1.47 -6.73
N ALA A 137 10.81 -1.71 -5.68
CA ALA A 137 12.23 -2.03 -5.79
C ALA A 137 12.44 -3.37 -6.51
N ASP A 138 11.64 -4.38 -6.18
CA ASP A 138 11.71 -5.70 -6.80
C ASP A 138 11.18 -5.70 -8.25
N ALA A 139 10.13 -4.92 -8.55
CA ALA A 139 9.70 -4.68 -9.94
C ALA A 139 10.81 -4.03 -10.79
N GLY A 140 11.60 -3.14 -10.20
CA GLY A 140 12.79 -2.58 -10.84
C GLY A 140 13.88 -3.63 -11.10
N MET A 141 14.07 -4.57 -10.16
CA MET A 141 15.06 -5.64 -10.27
C MET A 141 14.66 -6.71 -11.29
N THR A 142 13.40 -7.15 -11.29
CA THR A 142 12.86 -8.08 -12.31
C THR A 142 12.84 -7.45 -13.70
N GLY A 143 12.50 -6.16 -13.82
CA GLY A 143 12.59 -5.41 -15.08
C GLY A 143 14.02 -5.36 -15.63
N ALA A 144 15.02 -5.12 -14.78
CA ALA A 144 16.43 -5.13 -15.17
C ALA A 144 16.91 -6.52 -15.64
N VAL A 145 16.49 -7.59 -14.97
CA VAL A 145 16.87 -8.97 -15.33
C VAL A 145 16.22 -9.41 -16.65
N VAL A 146 14.95 -9.09 -16.89
CA VAL A 146 14.26 -9.41 -18.16
C VAL A 146 14.84 -8.63 -19.32
N THR A 147 15.14 -7.34 -19.15
CA THR A 147 15.76 -6.51 -20.18
C THR A 147 17.17 -7.01 -20.51
N SER A 148 17.95 -7.36 -19.49
CA SER A 148 19.28 -7.96 -19.66
C SER A 148 19.21 -9.32 -20.37
N GLY A 149 18.21 -10.14 -20.02
CA GLY A 149 17.95 -11.43 -20.68
C GLY A 149 17.60 -11.28 -22.16
N LEU A 150 16.73 -10.34 -22.52
CA LEU A 150 16.33 -10.05 -23.91
C LEU A 150 17.48 -9.47 -24.74
N VAL A 151 18.30 -8.60 -24.15
CA VAL A 151 19.51 -8.07 -24.81
C VAL A 151 20.51 -9.19 -25.06
N LEU A 152 20.78 -10.04 -24.07
CA LEU A 152 21.67 -11.19 -24.22
C LEU A 152 21.15 -12.18 -25.26
N LEU A 153 19.83 -12.43 -25.30
CA LEU A 153 19.22 -13.31 -26.30
C LEU A 153 19.33 -12.73 -27.71
N THR A 154 19.14 -11.41 -27.86
CA THR A 154 19.28 -10.71 -29.15
C THR A 154 20.73 -10.72 -29.62
N LEU A 155 21.69 -10.48 -28.73
CA LEU A 155 23.12 -10.54 -29.02
C LEU A 155 23.57 -11.97 -29.38
N TRP A 156 23.11 -12.98 -28.63
CA TRP A 156 23.40 -14.38 -28.92
C TRP A 156 22.80 -14.83 -30.25
N TYR A 157 21.56 -14.43 -30.55
CA TYR A 157 20.89 -14.75 -31.81
C TYR A 157 21.60 -14.07 -33.00
N GLY A 158 22.02 -12.82 -32.84
CA GLY A 158 22.86 -12.10 -33.81
C GLY A 158 24.19 -12.78 -34.06
N ALA A 159 24.88 -13.21 -33.00
CA ALA A 159 26.16 -13.93 -33.09
C ALA A 159 26.04 -15.28 -33.80
N LYS A 160 24.98 -16.05 -33.53
CA LYS A 160 24.70 -17.31 -34.24
C LYS A 160 24.43 -17.10 -35.73
N ARG A 161 23.68 -16.05 -36.07
CA ARG A 161 23.37 -15.73 -37.48
C ARG A 161 24.61 -15.32 -38.26
N ALA A 162 25.49 -14.51 -37.65
CA ALA A 162 26.76 -14.11 -38.24
C ALA A 162 27.69 -15.31 -38.49
N LYS A 163 27.79 -16.23 -37.52
CA LYS A 163 28.61 -17.44 -37.65
C LYS A 163 28.10 -18.35 -38.77
N LYS A 164 26.78 -18.50 -38.90
CA LYS A 164 26.15 -19.30 -39.98
C LYS A 164 26.37 -18.69 -41.37
N ALA A 165 26.34 -17.36 -41.49
CA ALA A 165 26.63 -16.67 -42.74
C ALA A 165 28.10 -16.84 -43.19
N ALA A 166 29.04 -16.75 -42.25
CA ALA A 166 30.48 -16.90 -42.55
C ALA A 166 30.87 -18.32 -43.01
N THR A 167 30.20 -19.36 -42.50
CA THR A 167 30.44 -20.75 -42.93
C THR A 167 29.89 -21.05 -44.32
N GLN A 168 28.89 -20.28 -44.79
CA GLN A 168 28.23 -20.50 -46.07
C GLN A 168 28.94 -19.81 -47.25
N THR A 169 29.83 -18.86 -46.97
CA THR A 169 30.67 -18.16 -47.95
C THR A 169 32.09 -18.75 -48.08
N ALA A 170 32.40 -19.85 -47.40
CA ALA A 170 33.70 -20.51 -47.54
C ALA A 170 33.78 -21.19 -48.93
N PRO A 171 34.70 -20.79 -49.82
CA PRO A 171 34.81 -21.39 -51.15
C PRO A 171 35.20 -22.86 -51.02
N ALA A 172 34.49 -23.73 -51.73
CA ALA A 172 34.85 -25.13 -51.87
C ALA A 172 36.19 -25.23 -52.60
N THR A 173 37.29 -25.31 -51.85
CA THR A 173 38.61 -25.63 -52.39
C THR A 173 38.63 -27.13 -52.69
N THR A 174 38.63 -27.42 -53.98
CA THR A 174 38.99 -28.68 -54.64
C THR A 174 40.35 -29.20 -54.21
#